data_AF-A0A835GYN9-F1
#
_entry.id   AF-A0A835GYN9-F1
#
_cell.length_a   1.000
_cell.length_b   1.000
_cell.length_c   1.000
_cell.angle_alpha   90.00
_cell.angle_beta   90.00
_cell.angle_gamma   90.00
#
_symmetry.space_group_name_H-M   'P 1'
#
loop_
_entity.id
_entity.type
_entity.pdbx_description
1 polymer ?
#
loop_
_entity_poly.entity_id
_entity_poly.type
_entity_poly.pdbx_seq_one_letter_code
_entity_poly.pdbx_strand_id
1 'polypeptide(L)'
;MHLPHQGFLLKPVSLNFVLDLRLTMSGRRETDKNIEIWKMKKLINSLEAARGKDTSMISLIVPPRDQIARVTKMLGDEFATASNMKSKVDRQSVLDAITSAQQRLELYSKVPPNEALNELLEYDDKFGFIVMDGNGALSGMLSANTCEVLHRFTVDLPNNVTPNSLRFARLRMESCHNYVRKTAELATQFLVNVYTSQPNVSGLILAGSGDFKTQLIQSDMLHPRLQAKILNVVDVSYGGEDGFNQAIDLSAEICPI
;
A
#
# COMPACT_ATOMS: atom_id res chain seq x y z
N MET A 1 19.01 -56.01 49.05
CA MET A 1 20.16 -55.15 48.69
C MET A 1 20.15 -54.92 47.19
N HIS A 2 20.34 -53.66 46.78
CA HIS A 2 20.87 -53.22 45.49
C HIS A 2 20.02 -53.38 44.21
N LEU A 3 19.41 -52.27 43.79
CA LEU A 3 19.61 -51.70 42.44
C LEU A 3 21.11 -51.25 42.29
N PRO A 4 21.70 -50.96 41.10
CA PRO A 4 21.04 -50.38 39.91
C PRO A 4 21.63 -50.66 38.49
N HIS A 5 21.00 -50.05 37.46
CA HIS A 5 21.53 -49.56 36.15
C HIS A 5 22.01 -50.58 35.08
N GLN A 6 21.82 -50.46 33.76
CA GLN A 6 21.68 -49.34 32.80
C GLN A 6 21.09 -49.92 31.47
N GLY A 7 20.11 -49.30 30.80
CA GLY A 7 20.34 -48.46 29.61
C GLY A 7 19.55 -48.94 28.38
N PHE A 8 18.34 -48.42 28.15
CA PHE A 8 17.56 -48.61 26.92
C PHE A 8 17.73 -47.39 25.99
N LEU A 9 18.23 -47.65 24.79
CA LEU A 9 18.48 -46.66 23.73
C LEU A 9 17.19 -46.47 22.91
N LEU A 10 16.40 -45.44 23.22
CA LEU A 10 15.26 -45.02 22.40
C LEU A 10 15.75 -44.05 21.31
N LYS A 11 15.67 -44.47 20.04
CA LYS A 11 15.81 -43.58 18.89
C LYS A 11 14.55 -42.71 18.75
N PRO A 12 14.65 -41.39 18.52
CA PRO A 12 13.49 -40.57 18.21
C PRO A 12 13.14 -40.69 16.72
N VAL A 13 12.01 -41.33 16.41
CA VAL A 13 11.32 -41.23 15.11
C VAL A 13 10.10 -40.35 15.31
N SER A 14 10.29 -39.03 15.31
CA SER A 14 9.18 -38.07 15.26
C SER A 14 9.73 -36.65 15.10
N LEU A 15 10.25 -36.31 13.92
CA LEU A 15 10.48 -34.89 13.57
C LEU A 15 10.23 -34.51 12.11
N ASN A 16 9.70 -35.42 11.27
CA ASN A 16 9.50 -35.16 9.83
C ASN A 16 8.03 -35.03 9.40
N PHE A 17 7.06 -34.97 10.30
CA PHE A 17 5.64 -34.84 9.94
C PHE A 17 4.99 -33.49 10.34
N VAL A 18 5.73 -32.63 11.05
CA VAL A 18 5.19 -31.33 11.54
C VAL A 18 5.67 -30.14 10.69
N LEU A 19 6.67 -30.34 9.83
CA LEU A 19 7.22 -29.27 8.98
C LEU A 19 6.50 -29.08 7.64
N ASP A 20 5.61 -30.00 7.24
CA ASP A 20 4.97 -29.95 5.91
C ASP A 20 3.56 -29.31 5.91
N LEU A 21 3.05 -28.86 7.07
CA LEU A 21 1.73 -28.23 7.17
C LEU A 21 1.73 -26.72 7.45
N ARG A 22 2.90 -26.07 7.49
CA ARG A 22 3.02 -24.63 7.81
C ARG A 22 3.37 -23.73 6.62
N LEU A 23 3.50 -24.27 5.41
CA LEU A 23 3.94 -23.52 4.23
C LEU A 23 2.87 -23.24 3.15
N THR A 24 1.60 -23.60 3.37
CA THR A 24 0.51 -23.38 2.39
C THR A 24 -0.57 -22.37 2.85
N MET A 25 -0.26 -21.50 3.83
CA MET A 25 -1.22 -20.56 4.43
C MET A 25 -0.83 -19.07 4.28
N SER A 26 0.03 -18.73 3.31
CA SER A 26 0.39 -17.33 3.06
C SER A 26 -0.14 -16.77 1.73
N GLY A 27 -0.38 -17.60 0.71
CA GLY A 27 -0.84 -17.13 -0.60
C GLY A 27 -2.36 -16.89 -0.75
N ARG A 28 -3.17 -17.38 0.20
CA ARG A 28 -4.65 -17.33 0.07
C ARG A 28 -5.26 -15.99 0.48
N ARG A 29 -4.59 -15.25 1.38
CA ARG A 29 -5.14 -14.01 1.96
C ARG A 29 -5.15 -12.84 0.98
N GLU A 30 -4.19 -12.74 0.07
CA GLU A 30 -4.06 -11.59 -0.83
C GLU A 30 -5.07 -11.67 -1.98
N THR A 31 -5.28 -12.88 -2.53
CA THR A 31 -6.31 -13.12 -3.55
C THR A 31 -7.72 -12.90 -2.99
N ASP A 32 -7.99 -13.38 -1.78
CA ASP A 32 -9.31 -13.25 -1.15
C ASP A 32 -9.63 -11.77 -0.87
N LYS A 33 -8.63 -10.99 -0.43
CA LYS A 33 -8.76 -9.53 -0.26
C LYS A 33 -8.99 -8.80 -1.58
N ASN A 34 -8.23 -9.13 -2.64
CA ASN A 34 -8.41 -8.52 -3.96
C ASN A 34 -9.83 -8.77 -4.51
N ILE A 35 -10.42 -9.93 -4.22
CA ILE A 35 -11.81 -10.24 -4.59
C ILE A 35 -12.80 -9.37 -3.79
N GLU A 36 -12.56 -9.12 -2.50
CA GLU A 36 -13.39 -8.23 -1.68
C GLU A 36 -13.31 -6.78 -2.16
N ILE A 37 -12.10 -6.28 -2.46
CA ILE A 37 -11.89 -4.94 -3.05
C ILE A 37 -12.65 -4.83 -4.37
N TRP A 38 -12.55 -5.82 -5.25
CA TRP A 38 -13.24 -5.80 -6.53
C TRP A 38 -14.77 -5.77 -6.35
N LYS A 39 -15.31 -6.54 -5.39
CA LYS A 39 -16.74 -6.50 -5.06
C LYS A 39 -17.15 -5.12 -4.55
N MET A 40 -16.34 -4.49 -3.70
CA MET A 40 -16.60 -3.13 -3.22
C MET A 40 -16.55 -2.09 -4.34
N LYS A 41 -15.48 -2.04 -5.14
CA LYS A 41 -15.35 -1.10 -6.27
C LYS A 41 -16.51 -1.26 -7.25
N LYS A 42 -16.92 -2.51 -7.54
CA LYS A 42 -18.08 -2.79 -8.39
C LYS A 42 -19.39 -2.30 -7.77
N LEU A 43 -19.56 -2.45 -6.45
CA LEU A 43 -20.73 -1.99 -5.73
C LEU A 43 -20.81 -0.46 -5.74
N ILE A 44 -19.70 0.25 -5.48
CA ILE A 44 -19.63 1.72 -5.55
C ILE A 44 -20.00 2.21 -6.96
N ASN A 45 -19.37 1.66 -8.01
CA ASN A 45 -19.68 2.04 -9.38
C ASN A 45 -21.16 1.77 -9.74
N SER A 46 -21.74 0.69 -9.22
CA SER A 46 -23.17 0.40 -9.43
C SER A 46 -24.09 1.37 -8.68
N LEU A 47 -23.67 1.85 -7.50
CA LEU A 47 -24.42 2.83 -6.70
C LEU A 47 -24.30 4.25 -7.27
N GLU A 48 -23.14 4.64 -7.81
CA GLU A 48 -22.97 5.93 -8.49
C GLU A 48 -23.79 6.04 -9.78
N ALA A 49 -23.91 4.93 -10.51
CA ALA A 49 -24.77 4.85 -11.69
C ALA A 49 -26.26 4.85 -11.34
N ALA A 50 -26.63 4.44 -10.12
CA ALA A 50 -28.02 4.42 -9.67
C ALA A 50 -28.51 5.86 -9.42
N ARG A 51 -29.45 6.31 -10.24
CA ARG A 51 -30.16 7.59 -10.04
C ARG A 51 -31.59 7.32 -9.62
N GLY A 52 -31.94 7.71 -8.40
CA GLY A 52 -33.32 7.75 -7.92
C GLY A 52 -34.07 8.96 -8.47
N LYS A 53 -35.39 8.82 -8.65
CA LYS A 53 -36.28 9.96 -8.86
C LYS A 53 -36.58 10.56 -7.49
N ASP A 54 -36.17 11.81 -7.27
CA ASP A 54 -36.38 12.58 -6.04
C ASP A 54 -35.87 11.88 -4.76
N THR A 55 -36.57 12.01 -3.62
CA THR A 55 -36.14 11.60 -2.27
C THR A 55 -36.23 10.09 -1.99
N SER A 56 -35.90 9.26 -2.98
CA SER A 56 -36.04 7.80 -2.92
C SER A 56 -34.78 7.06 -2.44
N MET A 57 -33.69 7.78 -2.17
CA MET A 57 -32.41 7.19 -1.77
C MET A 57 -32.02 7.60 -0.36
N ILE A 58 -31.71 6.59 0.48
CA ILE A 58 -31.19 6.78 1.83
C ILE A 58 -29.79 6.16 1.88
N SER A 59 -28.79 6.95 2.24
CA SER A 59 -27.45 6.47 2.53
C SER A 59 -27.21 6.54 4.03
N LEU A 60 -26.89 5.40 4.64
CA LEU A 60 -26.63 5.27 6.06
C LEU A 60 -25.22 4.73 6.28
N ILE A 61 -24.36 5.54 6.90
CA ILE A 61 -22.99 5.17 7.26
C ILE A 61 -22.90 5.13 8.78
N VAL A 62 -22.57 3.98 9.35
CA VAL A 62 -22.47 3.78 10.79
C VAL A 62 -20.99 3.63 11.16
N PRO A 63 -20.43 4.52 12.00
CA PRO A 63 -19.04 4.41 12.37
C PRO A 63 -18.79 3.18 13.26
N PRO A 64 -17.57 2.63 13.22
CA PRO A 64 -17.19 1.52 14.07
C PRO A 64 -17.25 1.99 15.53
N ARG A 65 -17.74 1.13 16.42
CA ARG A 65 -18.00 1.41 17.85
C ARG A 65 -19.29 2.18 18.15
N ASP A 66 -20.04 2.65 17.14
CA ASP A 66 -21.39 3.15 17.40
C ASP A 66 -22.35 1.99 17.72
N GLN A 67 -23.39 2.29 18.48
CA GLN A 67 -24.37 1.29 18.90
C GLN A 67 -25.51 1.21 17.89
N ILE A 68 -25.81 0.01 17.40
CA ILE A 68 -26.93 -0.22 16.46
C ILE A 68 -28.24 0.30 17.05
N ALA A 69 -28.48 0.11 18.35
CA ALA A 69 -29.67 0.61 19.03
C ALA A 69 -29.87 2.14 18.87
N ARG A 70 -28.78 2.90 18.86
CA ARG A 70 -28.83 4.35 18.65
C ARG A 70 -29.26 4.69 17.22
N VAL A 71 -28.73 3.95 16.24
CA VAL A 71 -29.07 4.11 14.82
C VAL A 71 -30.51 3.69 14.54
N THR A 72 -30.97 2.58 15.13
CA THR A 72 -32.37 2.14 15.05
C THR A 72 -33.32 3.18 15.62
N LYS A 73 -32.95 3.81 16.75
CA LYS A 73 -33.73 4.91 17.33
C LYS A 73 -33.78 6.12 16.40
N MET A 74 -32.63 6.56 15.87
CA MET A 74 -32.56 7.66 14.90
C MET A 74 -33.48 7.41 13.70
N LEU A 75 -33.45 6.20 13.11
CA LEU A 75 -34.34 5.85 12.00
C LEU A 75 -35.82 5.85 12.41
N GLY A 76 -36.15 5.50 13.65
CA GLY A 76 -37.51 5.59 14.18
C GLY A 76 -38.00 7.04 14.29
N ASP A 77 -37.13 7.95 14.75
CA ASP A 77 -37.43 9.38 14.84
C ASP A 77 -37.60 10.00 13.44
N GLU A 78 -36.77 9.62 12.47
CA GLU A 78 -36.89 10.03 11.06
C GLU A 78 -38.15 9.45 10.39
N PHE A 79 -38.55 8.22 10.73
CA PHE A 79 -39.80 7.63 10.25
C PHE A 79 -41.01 8.43 10.72
N ALA A 80 -41.04 8.80 12.00
CA ALA A 80 -42.11 9.63 12.56
C ALA A 80 -42.16 11.01 11.89
N THR A 81 -41.01 11.60 11.59
CA THR A 81 -40.91 12.89 10.90
C THR A 81 -41.37 12.80 9.44
N ALA A 82 -40.94 11.76 8.71
CA ALA A 82 -41.34 11.49 7.33
C ALA A 82 -42.85 11.22 7.19
N SER A 83 -43.48 10.62 8.21
CA SER A 83 -44.93 10.32 8.20
C SER A 83 -45.82 11.56 8.04
N ASN A 84 -45.31 12.74 8.45
CA ASN A 84 -45.98 14.03 8.38
C ASN A 84 -45.75 14.77 7.04
N MET A 85 -45.03 14.18 6.08
CA MET A 85 -44.84 14.78 4.75
C MET A 85 -46.15 14.95 3.99
N LYS A 86 -46.29 16.11 3.32
CA LYS A 86 -47.52 16.52 2.61
C LYS A 86 -47.76 15.74 1.31
N SER A 87 -46.68 15.38 0.60
CA SER A 87 -46.76 14.62 -0.66
C SER A 87 -46.96 13.14 -0.38
N LYS A 88 -48.05 12.56 -0.87
CA LYS A 88 -48.38 11.14 -0.64
C LYS A 88 -47.36 10.20 -1.30
N VAL A 89 -46.88 10.54 -2.49
CA VAL A 89 -45.98 9.71 -3.29
C VAL A 89 -44.56 9.72 -2.71
N ASP A 90 -44.06 10.89 -2.33
CA ASP A 90 -42.73 11.04 -1.74
C ASP A 90 -42.69 10.45 -0.34
N ARG A 91 -43.75 10.66 0.45
CA ARG A 91 -43.89 10.05 1.77
C ARG A 91 -43.82 8.52 1.69
N GLN A 92 -44.56 7.91 0.78
CA GLN A 92 -44.54 6.45 0.64
C GLN A 92 -43.13 5.94 0.32
N SER A 93 -42.46 6.60 -0.63
CA SER A 93 -41.08 6.25 -1.03
C SER A 93 -40.08 6.35 0.12
N VAL A 94 -40.17 7.40 0.95
CA VAL A 94 -39.29 7.59 2.10
C VAL A 94 -39.58 6.56 3.20
N LEU A 95 -40.86 6.31 3.52
CA LEU A 95 -41.23 5.34 4.55
C LEU A 95 -40.76 3.94 4.18
N ASP A 96 -40.96 3.51 2.93
CA ASP A 96 -40.53 2.18 2.46
C ASP A 96 -39.00 2.03 2.52
N ALA A 97 -38.26 3.08 2.17
CA ALA A 97 -36.79 3.08 2.25
C ALA A 97 -36.29 3.00 3.72
N ILE A 98 -36.91 3.74 4.66
CA ILE A 98 -36.55 3.68 6.08
C ILE A 98 -36.89 2.28 6.65
N THR A 99 -38.06 1.74 6.35
CA THR A 99 -38.44 0.39 6.80
C THR A 99 -37.48 -0.67 6.26
N SER A 100 -37.07 -0.56 5.00
CA SER A 100 -36.05 -1.45 4.43
C SER A 100 -34.69 -1.33 5.14
N ALA A 101 -34.27 -0.13 5.54
CA ALA A 101 -33.03 0.09 6.27
C ALA A 101 -33.10 -0.50 7.69
N GLN A 102 -34.23 -0.33 8.38
CA GLN A 102 -34.48 -0.90 9.71
C GLN A 102 -34.43 -2.43 9.69
N GLN A 103 -35.13 -3.08 8.75
CA GLN A 103 -35.11 -4.54 8.60
C GLN A 103 -33.69 -5.07 8.33
N ARG A 104 -32.89 -4.34 7.55
CA ARG A 104 -31.51 -4.73 7.26
C ARG A 104 -30.59 -4.55 8.47
N LEU A 105 -30.82 -3.55 9.31
CA LEU A 105 -30.08 -3.33 10.56
C LEU A 105 -30.37 -4.40 11.62
N GLU A 106 -31.60 -4.93 11.67
CA GLU A 106 -31.98 -6.00 12.61
C GLU A 106 -31.16 -7.30 12.41
N LEU A 107 -30.64 -7.53 11.20
CA LEU A 107 -29.78 -8.68 10.89
C LEU A 107 -28.41 -8.60 11.58
N TYR A 108 -27.99 -7.42 12.04
CA TYR A 108 -26.69 -7.20 12.66
C TYR A 108 -26.86 -6.96 14.16
N SER A 109 -26.14 -7.74 14.99
CA SER A 109 -26.12 -7.55 16.45
C SER A 109 -25.02 -6.59 16.92
N LYS A 110 -23.92 -6.47 16.14
CA LYS A 110 -22.79 -5.56 16.40
C LYS A 110 -22.29 -4.97 15.09
N VAL A 111 -21.86 -3.71 15.13
CA VAL A 111 -21.17 -3.08 13.99
C VAL A 111 -19.85 -3.81 13.80
N PRO A 112 -19.58 -4.41 12.61
CA PRO A 112 -18.30 -5.05 12.36
C PRO A 112 -17.16 -4.02 12.47
N PRO A 113 -15.97 -4.40 12.95
CA PRO A 113 -14.84 -3.49 13.05
C PRO A 113 -14.41 -3.00 11.65
N ASN A 114 -14.20 -1.68 11.51
CA ASN A 114 -13.77 -1.01 10.27
C ASN A 114 -12.37 -1.40 9.78
N GLU A 115 -11.63 -2.22 10.52
CA GLU A 115 -10.30 -2.67 10.10
C GLU A 115 -10.35 -3.29 8.71
N ALA A 116 -11.41 -4.05 8.38
CA ALA A 116 -11.59 -4.57 7.03
C ALA A 116 -11.75 -3.45 5.98
N LEU A 117 -12.56 -2.42 6.21
CA LEU A 117 -12.84 -1.38 5.20
C LEU A 117 -11.68 -0.40 5.01
N ASN A 118 -11.02 0.02 6.09
CA ASN A 118 -9.86 0.92 5.99
C ASN A 118 -8.66 0.19 5.41
N GLU A 119 -8.43 -1.08 5.79
CA GLU A 119 -7.38 -1.87 5.15
C GLU A 119 -7.70 -2.05 3.66
N LEU A 120 -8.95 -2.37 3.27
CA LEU A 120 -9.39 -2.54 1.88
C LEU A 120 -9.34 -1.24 1.03
N LEU A 121 -9.51 -0.07 1.64
CA LEU A 121 -9.40 1.25 0.98
C LEU A 121 -7.96 1.79 0.95
N GLU A 122 -7.06 1.32 1.81
CA GLU A 122 -5.62 1.66 1.77
C GLU A 122 -4.82 0.83 0.75
N TYR A 123 -5.44 -0.11 0.02
CA TYR A 123 -4.83 -0.87 -1.08
C TYR A 123 -4.76 -0.07 -2.40
N ASP A 124 -4.57 1.24 -2.33
CA ASP A 124 -3.98 1.89 -3.49
C ASP A 124 -2.57 1.32 -3.64
N ASP A 125 -2.27 0.79 -4.82
CA ASP A 125 -0.96 0.26 -5.12
C ASP A 125 0.08 1.36 -4.88
N LYS A 126 0.88 1.20 -3.83
CA LYS A 126 1.93 2.16 -3.50
C LYS A 126 3.11 1.90 -4.40
N PHE A 127 3.48 2.88 -5.20
CA PHE A 127 4.66 2.82 -6.04
C PHE A 127 5.79 3.61 -5.41
N GLY A 128 6.95 2.98 -5.25
CA GLY A 128 8.17 3.64 -4.81
C GLY A 128 8.85 4.32 -5.99
N PHE A 129 9.42 5.50 -5.75
CA PHE A 129 10.20 6.25 -6.73
C PHE A 129 11.53 6.62 -6.10
N ILE A 130 12.61 6.36 -6.83
CA ILE A 130 13.96 6.80 -6.46
C ILE A 130 14.48 7.66 -7.60
N VAL A 131 14.66 8.95 -7.34
CA VAL A 131 15.23 9.91 -8.28
C VAL A 131 16.70 10.12 -7.91
N MET A 132 17.60 9.75 -8.81
CA MET A 132 19.05 9.96 -8.65
C MET A 132 19.53 11.09 -9.56
N ASP A 133 20.32 12.00 -9.00
CA ASP A 133 20.92 13.11 -9.71
C ASP A 133 22.36 13.35 -9.23
N GLY A 134 23.14 14.10 -10.01
CA GLY A 134 24.52 14.47 -9.66
C GLY A 134 24.65 15.30 -8.39
N ASN A 135 23.58 16.02 -7.99
CA ASN A 135 23.56 16.89 -6.82
C ASN A 135 22.89 16.26 -5.58
N GLY A 136 22.28 15.08 -5.72
CA GLY A 136 21.53 14.45 -4.62
C GLY A 136 20.60 13.34 -5.08
N ALA A 137 19.89 12.73 -4.14
CA ALA A 137 18.83 11.77 -4.43
C ALA A 137 17.58 12.06 -3.61
N LEU A 138 16.43 11.70 -4.19
CA LEU A 138 15.12 11.79 -3.58
C LEU A 138 14.46 10.41 -3.62
N SER A 139 13.88 9.99 -2.50
CA SER A 139 13.04 8.81 -2.40
C SER A 139 11.63 9.24 -2.02
N GLY A 140 10.65 8.81 -2.80
CA GLY A 140 9.24 9.13 -2.59
C GLY A 140 8.35 7.92 -2.83
N MET A 141 7.09 8.05 -2.44
CA MET A 141 6.03 7.10 -2.73
C MET A 141 4.91 7.84 -3.46
N LEU A 142 4.26 7.14 -4.37
CA LEU A 142 3.02 7.54 -5.02
C LEU A 142 1.94 6.55 -4.62
N SER A 143 0.83 7.05 -4.09
CA SER A 143 -0.35 6.27 -3.72
C SER A 143 -1.55 6.91 -4.40
N ALA A 144 -2.05 6.28 -5.47
CA ALA A 144 -3.11 6.83 -6.33
C ALA A 144 -2.86 8.31 -6.70
N ASN A 145 -3.51 9.24 -5.99
CA ASN A 145 -3.46 10.68 -6.25
C ASN A 145 -2.51 11.46 -5.33
N THR A 146 -1.93 10.84 -4.31
CA THR A 146 -1.06 11.51 -3.35
C THR A 146 0.39 11.10 -3.54
N CYS A 147 1.24 12.10 -3.74
CA CYS A 147 2.68 11.92 -3.78
C CYS A 147 3.30 12.35 -2.45
N GLU A 148 4.10 11.45 -1.85
CA GLU A 148 4.76 11.69 -0.58
C GLU A 148 6.28 11.57 -0.76
N VAL A 149 7.00 12.64 -0.44
CA VAL A 149 8.47 12.63 -0.42
C VAL A 149 8.94 12.10 0.94
N LEU A 150 9.54 10.91 0.96
CA LEU A 150 9.99 10.27 2.19
C LEU A 150 11.32 10.85 2.67
N HIS A 151 12.26 10.98 1.75
CA HIS A 151 13.61 11.39 2.07
C HIS A 151 14.29 12.07 0.90
N ARG A 152 15.06 13.11 1.22
CA ARG A 152 15.93 13.80 0.27
C ARG A 152 17.27 14.05 0.92
N PHE A 153 18.34 13.86 0.16
CA PHE A 153 19.67 14.25 0.58
C PHE A 153 20.47 14.77 -0.61
N THR A 154 21.36 15.71 -0.33
CA THR A 154 22.29 16.28 -1.31
C THR A 154 23.66 15.62 -1.21
N VAL A 155 24.37 15.56 -2.33
CA VAL A 155 25.74 15.07 -2.40
C VAL A 155 26.57 15.98 -3.27
N ASP A 156 27.73 16.38 -2.76
CA ASP A 156 28.70 17.15 -3.53
C ASP A 156 29.63 16.18 -4.26
N LEU A 157 29.26 15.82 -5.49
CA LEU A 157 30.11 15.00 -6.34
C LEU A 157 31.23 15.85 -6.97
N PRO A 158 32.48 15.35 -7.01
CA PRO A 158 33.59 16.07 -7.61
C PRO A 158 33.40 16.25 -9.13
N ASN A 159 33.30 17.50 -9.56
CA ASN A 159 33.10 17.87 -10.96
C ASN A 159 34.27 17.44 -11.88
N ASN A 160 33.93 17.19 -13.14
CA ASN A 160 34.86 16.81 -14.21
C ASN A 160 35.84 17.93 -14.63
N VAL A 161 35.83 19.07 -13.92
CA VAL A 161 36.75 20.20 -14.13
C VAL A 161 38.12 19.92 -13.50
N THR A 162 38.20 18.96 -12.57
CA THR A 162 39.46 18.59 -11.91
C THR A 162 40.38 17.77 -12.83
N PRO A 163 41.70 18.01 -12.82
CA PRO A 163 42.63 17.47 -13.81
C PRO A 163 42.60 15.93 -13.85
N ASN A 164 42.80 15.37 -15.05
CA ASN A 164 42.78 13.93 -15.39
C ASN A 164 43.93 13.10 -14.77
N SER A 165 44.30 13.34 -13.51
CA SER A 165 45.19 12.44 -12.79
C SER A 165 44.43 11.15 -12.42
N LEU A 166 45.13 10.02 -12.50
CA LEU A 166 44.57 8.71 -12.09
C LEU A 166 44.05 8.74 -10.64
N ARG A 167 44.62 9.57 -9.78
CA ARG A 167 44.18 9.78 -8.40
C ARG A 167 42.79 10.46 -8.35
N PHE A 168 42.56 11.49 -9.15
CA PHE A 168 41.25 12.17 -9.19
C PHE A 168 40.19 11.31 -9.88
N ALA A 169 40.58 10.48 -10.86
CA ALA A 169 39.69 9.48 -11.43
C ALA A 169 39.24 8.44 -10.37
N ARG A 170 40.16 7.95 -9.53
CA ARG A 170 39.82 7.04 -8.42
C ARG A 170 38.92 7.69 -7.38
N LEU A 171 39.22 8.92 -6.96
CA LEU A 171 38.38 9.67 -6.03
C LEU A 171 36.96 9.86 -6.55
N ARG A 172 36.79 10.17 -7.85
CA ARG A 172 35.47 10.27 -8.48
C ARG A 172 34.70 8.95 -8.41
N MET A 173 35.34 7.85 -8.81
CA MET A 173 34.70 6.53 -8.78
C MET A 173 34.32 6.13 -7.35
N GLU A 174 35.18 6.42 -6.36
CA GLU A 174 34.92 6.14 -4.95
C GLU A 174 33.75 6.99 -4.40
N SER A 175 33.70 8.28 -4.73
CA SER A 175 32.57 9.15 -4.38
C SER A 175 31.25 8.69 -5.01
N CYS A 176 31.26 8.34 -6.30
CA CYS A 176 30.07 7.80 -6.98
C CYS A 176 29.60 6.49 -6.35
N HIS A 177 30.53 5.57 -6.05
CA HIS A 177 30.24 4.30 -5.40
C HIS A 177 29.63 4.49 -4.01
N ASN A 178 30.16 5.43 -3.23
CA ASN A 178 29.62 5.76 -1.91
C ASN A 178 28.23 6.41 -2.00
N TYR A 179 28.00 7.25 -3.01
CA TYR A 179 26.69 7.83 -3.28
C TYR A 179 25.65 6.76 -3.61
N VAL A 180 25.94 5.87 -4.57
CA VAL A 180 25.05 4.75 -4.96
C VAL A 180 24.74 3.86 -3.76
N ARG A 181 25.75 3.52 -2.95
CA ARG A 181 25.58 2.74 -1.70
C ARG A 181 24.62 3.44 -0.74
N LYS A 182 24.83 4.72 -0.46
CA LYS A 182 24.00 5.49 0.47
C LYS A 182 22.55 5.56 -0.01
N THR A 183 22.33 5.75 -1.30
CA THR A 183 20.98 5.75 -1.90
C THR A 183 20.30 4.39 -1.71
N ALA A 184 21.00 3.28 -1.97
CA ALA A 184 20.45 1.93 -1.81
C ALA A 184 20.10 1.58 -0.35
N GLU A 185 20.93 2.02 0.59
CA GLU A 185 20.68 1.85 2.03
C GLU A 185 19.44 2.63 2.48
N LEU A 186 19.33 3.90 2.10
CA LEU A 186 18.17 4.73 2.44
C LEU A 186 16.88 4.20 1.80
N ALA A 187 16.94 3.79 0.54
CA ALA A 187 15.82 3.15 -0.13
C ALA A 187 15.34 1.90 0.64
N THR A 188 16.27 1.08 1.12
CA THR A 188 15.93 -0.12 1.91
C THR A 188 15.28 0.25 3.25
N GLN A 189 15.77 1.29 3.93
CA GLN A 189 15.22 1.74 5.22
C GLN A 189 13.77 2.24 5.12
N PHE A 190 13.42 2.94 4.04
CA PHE A 190 12.10 3.54 3.88
C PHE A 190 11.11 2.63 3.12
N LEU A 191 11.58 1.84 2.16
CA LEU A 191 10.72 1.00 1.32
C LEU A 191 10.52 -0.41 1.89
N VAL A 192 11.36 -0.87 2.82
CA VAL A 192 11.22 -2.19 3.45
C VAL A 192 10.82 -2.03 4.91
N ASN A 193 9.76 -2.71 5.31
CA ASN A 193 9.36 -2.73 6.71
C ASN A 193 10.29 -3.66 7.52
N VAL A 194 10.83 -3.14 8.63
CA VAL A 194 11.75 -3.85 9.53
C VAL A 194 11.14 -5.14 10.09
N TYR A 195 9.83 -5.16 10.36
CA TYR A 195 9.18 -6.30 11.02
C TYR A 195 8.83 -7.45 10.07
N THR A 196 8.39 -7.13 8.86
CA THR A 196 7.98 -8.15 7.87
C THR A 196 9.09 -8.48 6.88
N SER A 197 10.15 -7.66 6.81
CA SER A 197 11.21 -7.75 5.81
C SER A 197 10.68 -7.78 4.36
N GLN A 198 9.46 -7.30 4.15
CA GLN A 198 8.79 -7.21 2.86
C GLN A 198 8.75 -5.74 2.40
N PRO A 199 8.86 -5.49 1.09
CA PRO A 199 8.70 -4.14 0.55
C PRO A 199 7.26 -3.67 0.78
N ASN A 200 7.10 -2.41 1.21
CA ASN A 200 5.80 -1.75 1.40
C ASN A 200 5.20 -1.22 0.09
N VAL A 201 5.88 -1.44 -1.03
CA VAL A 201 5.51 -0.93 -2.35
C VAL A 201 5.18 -2.09 -3.29
N SER A 202 4.13 -1.92 -4.07
CA SER A 202 3.71 -2.86 -5.12
C SER A 202 4.74 -2.91 -6.24
N GLY A 203 5.39 -1.78 -6.54
CA GLY A 203 6.49 -1.66 -7.50
C GLY A 203 7.41 -0.48 -7.22
N LEU A 204 8.57 -0.48 -7.87
CA LEU A 204 9.63 0.51 -7.73
C LEU A 204 10.01 1.07 -9.11
N ILE A 205 10.09 2.39 -9.23
CA ILE A 205 10.56 3.09 -10.42
C ILE A 205 11.86 3.80 -10.10
N LEU A 206 12.86 3.58 -10.95
CA LEU A 206 14.16 4.23 -10.85
C LEU A 206 14.22 5.35 -11.87
N ALA A 207 14.27 6.59 -11.39
CA ALA A 207 14.41 7.77 -12.21
C ALA A 207 15.79 8.40 -11.99
N GLY A 208 16.33 9.06 -13.01
CA GLY A 208 17.50 9.89 -12.79
C GLY A 208 18.10 10.50 -14.03
N SER A 209 18.91 11.53 -13.81
CA SER A 209 19.72 12.16 -14.85
C SER A 209 21.05 11.41 -15.00
N GLY A 210 21.34 10.95 -16.22
CA GLY A 210 22.56 10.20 -16.54
C GLY A 210 22.54 8.73 -16.08
N ASP A 211 23.74 8.14 -15.95
CA ASP A 211 23.94 6.69 -15.83
C ASP A 211 23.88 6.15 -14.40
N PHE A 212 23.64 6.98 -13.38
CA PHE A 212 23.63 6.55 -11.97
C PHE A 212 22.58 5.48 -11.68
N LYS A 213 21.39 5.59 -12.29
CA LYS A 213 20.33 4.56 -12.16
C LYS A 213 20.76 3.21 -12.77
N THR A 214 21.48 3.24 -13.88
CA THR A 214 22.03 2.03 -14.52
C THR A 214 23.13 1.42 -13.66
N GLN A 215 24.01 2.25 -13.08
CA GLN A 215 25.04 1.81 -12.14
C GLN A 215 24.43 1.15 -10.90
N LEU A 216 23.33 1.69 -10.37
CA LEU A 216 22.63 1.12 -9.23
C LEU A 216 21.97 -0.23 -9.53
N ILE A 217 21.54 -0.48 -10.77
CA ILE A 217 21.02 -1.79 -11.21
C ILE A 217 22.17 -2.79 -11.41
N GLN A 218 23.31 -2.34 -11.93
CA GLN A 218 24.49 -3.16 -12.18
C GLN A 218 25.27 -3.50 -10.89
N SER A 219 25.34 -2.55 -9.96
CA SER A 219 25.94 -2.77 -8.66
C SER A 219 24.89 -3.44 -7.79
N ASP A 220 25.08 -4.71 -7.41
CA ASP A 220 24.16 -5.50 -6.57
C ASP A 220 24.00 -4.97 -5.13
N MET A 221 24.08 -3.65 -4.92
CA MET A 221 23.95 -2.94 -3.64
C MET A 221 22.50 -2.77 -3.22
N LEU A 222 21.56 -2.83 -4.16
CA LEU A 222 20.14 -2.71 -3.86
C LEU A 222 19.60 -4.03 -3.30
N HIS A 223 18.72 -3.95 -2.30
CA HIS A 223 18.21 -5.15 -1.65
C HIS A 223 17.50 -6.07 -2.67
N PRO A 224 17.80 -7.38 -2.75
CA PRO A 224 17.30 -8.26 -3.81
C PRO A 224 15.78 -8.27 -3.97
N ARG A 225 15.04 -8.09 -2.86
CA ARG A 225 13.56 -8.00 -2.90
C ARG A 225 13.05 -6.71 -3.54
N LEU A 226 13.75 -5.60 -3.38
CA LEU A 226 13.40 -4.35 -4.05
C LEU A 226 13.78 -4.42 -5.53
N GLN A 227 14.91 -5.08 -5.85
CA GLN A 227 15.35 -5.28 -7.22
C GLN A 227 14.32 -6.11 -8.03
N ALA A 228 13.75 -7.15 -7.43
CA ALA A 228 12.66 -7.93 -8.02
C ALA A 228 11.35 -7.15 -8.22
N LYS A 229 11.22 -5.97 -7.60
CA LYS A 229 10.05 -5.08 -7.68
C LYS A 229 10.27 -3.88 -8.61
N ILE A 230 11.42 -3.78 -9.27
CA ILE A 230 11.67 -2.73 -10.26
C ILE A 230 10.72 -2.95 -11.44
N LEU A 231 9.84 -1.98 -11.68
CA LEU A 231 8.91 -1.99 -12.80
C LEU A 231 9.52 -1.36 -14.04
N ASN A 232 10.12 -0.18 -13.87
CA ASN A 232 10.71 0.56 -14.98
C ASN A 232 11.84 1.49 -14.52
N VAL A 233 12.64 1.91 -15.51
CA VAL A 233 13.73 2.85 -15.37
C VAL A 233 13.43 4.04 -16.28
N VAL A 234 13.38 5.24 -15.71
CA VAL A 234 12.96 6.47 -16.40
C VAL A 234 14.13 7.46 -16.47
N ASP A 235 14.36 8.00 -17.66
CA ASP A 235 15.28 9.11 -17.87
C ASP A 235 14.54 10.43 -17.57
N VAL A 236 15.05 11.21 -16.61
CA VAL A 236 14.53 12.55 -16.30
C VAL A 236 15.59 13.61 -16.59
N SER A 237 15.14 14.80 -16.99
CA SER A 237 16.02 15.91 -17.35
C SER A 237 16.52 16.69 -16.13
N TYR A 238 15.72 16.69 -15.07
CA TYR A 238 15.97 17.43 -13.83
C TYR A 238 16.05 16.47 -12.64
N GLY A 239 16.83 16.84 -11.62
CA GLY A 239 16.89 16.13 -10.34
C GLY A 239 15.89 16.66 -9.31
N GLY A 240 15.88 16.05 -8.13
CA GLY A 240 15.08 16.53 -7.00
C GLY A 240 13.56 16.37 -7.19
N GLU A 241 12.81 17.35 -6.71
CA GLU A 241 11.33 17.34 -6.72
C GLU A 241 10.76 17.54 -8.13
N ASP A 242 11.41 18.36 -8.96
CA ASP A 242 11.00 18.55 -10.36
C ASP A 242 11.19 17.26 -11.18
N GLY A 243 12.32 16.57 -10.97
CA GLY A 243 12.57 15.26 -11.55
C GLY A 243 11.58 14.18 -11.06
N PHE A 244 11.15 14.28 -9.81
CA PHE A 244 10.15 13.39 -9.23
C PHE A 244 8.78 13.56 -9.89
N ASN A 245 8.31 14.80 -10.05
CA ASN A 245 7.06 15.07 -10.75
C ASN A 245 7.11 14.60 -12.21
N GLN A 246 8.22 14.88 -12.91
CA GLN A 246 8.42 14.41 -14.27
C GLN A 246 8.41 12.87 -14.37
N ALA A 247 9.03 12.18 -13.40
CA ALA A 247 9.05 10.73 -13.37
C ALA A 247 7.64 10.14 -13.17
N ILE A 248 6.80 10.80 -12.37
CA ILE A 248 5.39 10.41 -12.18
C ILE A 248 4.63 10.52 -13.50
N ASP A 249 4.75 11.66 -14.20
CA ASP A 249 4.06 11.88 -15.47
C ASP A 249 4.47 10.85 -16.53
N LEU A 250 5.77 10.55 -16.63
CA LEU A 250 6.30 9.55 -17.56
C LEU A 250 5.93 8.11 -17.19
N SER A 251 5.62 7.87 -15.92
CA SER A 251 5.26 6.54 -15.42
C SER A 251 3.75 6.33 -15.28
N ALA A 252 2.93 7.30 -15.69
CA ALA A 252 1.48 7.23 -15.60
C ALA A 252 0.86 6.06 -16.38
N GLU A 253 1.51 5.56 -17.44
CA GLU A 253 1.06 4.37 -18.17
C GLU A 253 1.31 3.07 -17.40
N ILE A 254 2.26 3.06 -16.47
CA ILE A 254 2.76 1.89 -15.74
C ILE A 254 2.14 1.81 -14.35
N CYS A 255 1.90 2.98 -13.74
CA CYS A 255 1.17 3.14 -12.50
C CYS A 255 -0.29 3.46 -12.84
N PRO A 256 -1.21 2.47 -12.90
CA PRO A 256 -2.62 2.77 -13.02
C PRO A 256 -3.06 3.54 -11.77
N ILE A 257 -3.40 4.81 -11.98
CA ILE A 257 -4.00 5.69 -10.98
C ILE A 257 -5.45 5.26 -10.73
#